data_AF-L8GFL2-F1
#
_entry.id   AF-L8GFL2-F1
#
_cell.length_a   1.000
_cell.length_b   1.000
_cell.length_c   1.000
_cell.angle_alpha   90.00
_cell.angle_beta   90.00
_cell.angle_gamma   90.00
#
_symmetry.space_group_name_H-M   'P 1'
#
loop_
_entity.id
_entity.type
_entity.pdbx_description
1 polymer ?
#
loop_
_entity_poly.entity_id
_entity_poly.type
_entity_poly.pdbx_seq_one_letter_code
_entity_poly.pdbx_strand_id
1 'polypeptide(L)'
;MQVRRRGKPAAASVEESDEEEDAGARHNESADEDDVADEGVRPEKKIGAKKLAKLQRKEEARQIRQAEEERRAQRKAREEQEEAERLKRKQDEKEQERLEREDEERRKKEREERELEEFNKWKSSIEVEAEGSAKAEQEEKKAKLAFFADHVKKEKVVLLEDLAITFSLQTQEVIDELTKAEDEGRLTGVIDERGKYIYISPEEMDSVVCCLFFFSSFTPSPEI
;
A
#
# COMPACT_ATOMS: atom_id res chain seq x y z
N MET A 1 40.49 -1.88 3.90
CA MET A 1 41.35 -1.81 5.11
C MET A 1 40.90 -0.62 5.94
N GLN A 2 40.18 -0.83 7.04
CA GLN A 2 40.67 -1.10 8.41
C GLN A 2 40.81 0.17 9.28
N VAL A 3 39.78 0.33 10.12
CA VAL A 3 39.74 0.64 11.56
C VAL A 3 40.52 1.84 12.09
N ARG A 4 39.78 2.84 12.61
CA ARG A 4 40.09 3.45 13.91
C ARG A 4 38.82 3.66 14.73
N ARG A 5 38.72 2.83 15.78
CA ARG A 5 37.68 2.82 16.81
C ARG A 5 37.71 4.15 17.58
N ARG A 6 36.56 4.77 17.79
CA ARG A 6 36.37 5.79 18.84
C ARG A 6 35.42 5.22 19.88
N GLY A 7 36.00 4.92 21.04
CA GLY A 7 35.29 4.60 22.28
C GLY A 7 35.14 5.83 23.17
N LYS A 8 34.03 5.81 23.91
CA LYS A 8 33.45 6.61 25.01
C LYS A 8 34.41 7.40 25.95
N PRO A 9 33.88 8.38 26.72
CA PRO A 9 33.15 8.11 27.99
C PRO A 9 31.75 8.77 28.03
N ALA A 10 30.67 8.20 28.58
CA ALA A 10 30.34 7.72 29.94
C ALA A 10 30.27 8.90 30.93
N ALA A 11 29.09 9.51 31.12
CA ALA A 11 28.06 9.16 32.11
C ALA A 11 28.27 9.84 33.48
N ALA A 12 27.43 10.83 33.77
CA ALA A 12 27.03 11.31 35.09
C ALA A 12 25.58 11.83 34.91
N SER A 13 24.52 11.02 35.03
CA SER A 13 23.82 10.59 36.26
C SER A 13 23.79 11.66 37.34
N VAL A 14 22.62 12.29 37.56
CA VAL A 14 21.79 12.12 38.78
C VAL A 14 20.37 12.63 38.46
N GLU A 15 19.40 11.72 38.60
CA GLU A 15 17.96 11.95 38.68
C GLU A 15 17.56 12.28 40.14
N GLU A 16 16.55 13.15 40.27
CA GLU A 16 15.31 13.05 41.08
C GLU A 16 15.32 12.72 42.60
N SER A 17 14.27 13.26 43.24
CA SER A 17 13.68 12.92 44.56
C SER A 17 14.35 13.50 45.82
N ASP A 18 13.66 13.87 46.89
CA ASP A 18 12.26 14.18 47.23
C ASP A 18 12.32 14.74 48.68
N GLU A 19 11.32 15.56 49.03
CA GLU A 19 10.67 15.70 50.35
C GLU A 19 11.49 16.06 51.64
N GLU A 20 11.12 17.25 52.15
CA GLU A 20 10.55 17.51 53.50
C GLU A 20 11.43 17.57 54.77
N GLU A 21 10.98 18.51 55.63
CA GLU A 21 11.18 18.68 57.08
C GLU A 21 12.42 19.42 57.64
N ASP A 22 12.13 20.65 58.07
CA ASP A 22 12.30 21.19 59.42
C ASP A 22 13.68 21.21 60.10
N ALA A 23 14.09 22.43 60.46
CA ALA A 23 14.69 22.84 61.75
C ALA A 23 15.84 23.84 61.53
N GLY A 24 15.55 25.13 61.70
CA GLY A 24 16.60 26.15 61.62
C GLY A 24 16.16 27.57 61.84
N ALA A 25 15.27 27.81 62.81
CA ALA A 25 15.03 29.14 63.36
C ALA A 25 16.37 29.78 63.78
N ARG A 26 16.87 30.72 62.99
CA ARG A 26 17.86 31.71 63.41
C ARG A 26 17.24 33.09 63.28
N HIS A 27 16.44 33.37 64.30
CA HIS A 27 16.33 34.65 64.99
C HIS A 27 17.57 35.52 64.73
N ASN A 28 17.43 36.53 63.88
CA ASN A 28 18.32 37.70 63.89
C ASN A 28 17.46 38.91 64.21
N GLU A 29 17.17 39.01 65.50
CA GLU A 29 16.83 40.21 66.24
C GLU A 29 17.82 41.35 65.94
N SER A 30 17.59 42.09 64.86
CA SER A 30 18.05 43.48 64.84
C SER A 30 16.97 44.32 65.49
N ALA A 31 17.18 44.55 66.78
CA ALA A 31 16.50 45.54 67.60
C ALA A 31 16.36 46.87 66.85
N ASP A 32 15.11 47.19 66.49
CA ASP A 32 14.59 48.55 66.51
C ASP A 32 13.41 48.50 67.49
N GLU A 33 13.76 48.31 68.77
CA GLU A 33 12.94 48.81 69.87
C GLU A 33 12.96 50.33 69.75
N ASP A 34 11.87 50.91 69.26
CA ASP A 34 11.40 52.20 69.76
C ASP A 34 9.90 52.34 69.45
N ASP A 35 9.13 52.23 70.53
CA ASP A 35 7.84 52.88 70.77
C ASP A 35 6.57 52.18 70.24
N VAL A 36 6.13 51.14 70.97
CA VAL A 36 4.71 50.76 71.05
C VAL A 36 4.17 51.20 72.40
N ALA A 37 3.06 51.96 72.34
CA ALA A 37 2.13 52.31 73.40
C ALA A 37 2.47 53.49 74.33
N ASP A 38 1.89 54.65 74.00
CA ASP A 38 1.21 55.46 75.01
C ASP A 38 -0.21 55.77 74.50
N GLU A 39 -1.17 54.93 74.89
CA GLU A 39 -2.58 55.32 74.93
C GLU A 39 -2.72 56.34 76.07
N GLY A 40 -2.68 57.62 75.71
CA GLY A 40 -2.65 58.71 76.68
C GLY A 40 -3.04 60.07 76.11
N VAL A 41 -4.33 60.26 75.85
CA VAL A 41 -5.08 61.51 76.11
C VAL A 41 -4.33 62.87 75.86
N ARG A 42 -4.69 63.54 74.75
CA ARG A 42 -4.65 65.02 74.45
C ARG A 42 -3.30 65.66 74.02
N PRO A 43 -3.33 66.91 73.50
CA PRO A 43 -3.70 67.35 72.15
C PRO A 43 -2.47 67.91 71.39
N GLU A 44 -2.58 68.06 70.06
CA GLU A 44 -1.70 68.83 69.14
C GLU A 44 -0.36 69.35 69.70
N LYS A 45 0.63 68.47 69.87
CA LYS A 45 2.04 68.89 69.98
C LYS A 45 2.61 68.98 68.57
N LYS A 46 2.90 70.20 68.11
CA LYS A 46 3.54 70.49 66.81
C LYS A 46 4.74 69.57 66.59
N ILE A 47 4.61 68.62 65.67
CA ILE A 47 5.68 67.70 65.29
C ILE A 47 6.83 68.55 64.74
N GLY A 48 8.03 68.41 65.32
CA GLY A 48 9.20 69.14 64.83
C GLY A 48 9.53 68.77 63.39
N ALA A 49 9.93 69.75 62.57
CA ALA A 49 10.15 69.61 61.12
C ALA A 49 10.98 68.38 60.69
N LYS A 50 11.95 67.95 61.52
CA LYS A 50 12.79 66.77 61.25
C LYS A 50 12.04 65.42 61.36
N LYS A 51 11.05 65.30 62.25
CA LYS A 51 10.25 64.07 62.41
C LYS A 51 9.22 63.91 61.28
N LEU A 52 8.62 65.01 60.81
CA LEU A 52 7.75 65.02 59.62
C LEU A 52 8.51 64.58 58.37
N ALA A 53 9.71 65.12 58.14
CA ALA A 53 10.54 64.71 57.01
C ALA A 53 10.95 63.21 57.06
N LYS A 54 11.19 62.64 58.26
CA LYS A 54 11.48 61.20 58.43
C LYS A 54 10.25 60.32 58.13
N LEU A 55 9.06 60.75 58.56
CA LEU A 55 7.81 60.05 58.26
C LEU A 55 7.46 60.09 56.76
N GLN A 56 7.59 61.26 56.14
CA GLN A 56 7.41 61.42 54.69
C GLN A 56 8.37 60.55 53.89
N ARG A 57 9.67 60.55 54.24
CA ARG A 57 10.66 59.68 53.57
C ARG A 57 10.40 58.18 53.77
N LYS A 58 9.86 57.77 54.93
CA LYS A 58 9.47 56.37 55.20
C LYS A 58 8.23 55.96 54.41
N GLU A 59 7.28 56.88 54.24
CA GLU A 59 6.08 56.68 53.44
C GLU A 59 6.40 56.61 51.94
N GLU A 60 7.22 57.52 51.42
CA GLU A 60 7.72 57.48 50.04
C GLU A 60 8.51 56.19 49.77
N ALA A 61 9.37 55.76 50.70
CA ALA A 61 10.09 54.50 50.57
C ALA A 61 9.16 53.26 50.57
N ARG A 62 8.04 53.31 51.30
CA ARG A 62 7.01 52.25 51.27
C ARG A 62 6.24 52.25 49.96
N GLN A 63 5.83 53.43 49.46
CA GLN A 63 5.13 53.57 48.19
C GLN A 63 6.00 53.13 47.00
N ILE A 64 7.31 53.45 47.02
CA ILE A 64 8.25 53.00 45.98
C ILE A 64 8.37 51.47 45.96
N ARG A 65 8.48 50.81 47.13
CA ARG A 65 8.53 49.34 47.22
C ARG A 65 7.25 48.68 46.72
N GLN A 66 6.09 49.21 47.13
CA GLN A 66 4.78 48.70 46.69
C GLN A 66 4.60 48.85 45.17
N ALA A 67 4.93 50.03 44.61
CA ALA A 67 4.88 50.25 43.17
C ALA A 67 5.87 49.36 42.39
N GLU A 68 7.05 49.07 42.95
CA GLU A 68 7.99 48.14 42.35
C GLU A 68 7.48 46.68 42.38
N GLU A 69 6.90 46.24 43.50
CA GLU A 69 6.31 44.90 43.64
C GLU A 69 5.11 44.70 42.71
N GLU A 70 4.21 45.69 42.62
CA GLU A 70 3.09 45.67 41.67
C GLU A 70 3.58 45.63 40.22
N ARG A 71 4.61 46.40 39.86
CA ARG A 71 5.21 46.36 38.51
C ARG A 71 5.82 44.99 38.21
N ARG A 72 6.46 44.34 39.19
CA ARG A 72 7.00 42.98 39.04
C ARG A 72 5.88 41.95 38.92
N ALA A 73 4.82 42.06 39.72
CA ALA A 73 3.67 41.16 39.66
C ALA A 73 2.91 41.31 38.33
N GLN A 74 2.67 42.54 37.86
CA GLN A 74 2.03 42.80 36.58
C GLN A 74 2.86 42.27 35.41
N ARG A 75 4.19 42.42 35.48
CA ARG A 75 5.08 41.87 34.47
C ARG A 75 5.04 40.34 34.42
N LYS A 76 5.10 39.67 35.59
CA LYS A 76 4.98 38.21 35.67
C LYS A 76 3.62 37.70 35.18
N ALA A 77 2.53 38.33 35.60
CA ALA A 77 1.18 37.96 35.18
C ALA A 77 1.00 38.11 33.66
N ARG A 78 1.58 39.17 33.07
CA ARG A 78 1.58 39.35 31.61
C ARG A 78 2.41 38.28 30.89
N GLU A 79 3.62 37.99 31.37
CA GLU A 79 4.48 36.94 30.80
C GLU A 79 3.79 35.56 30.87
N GLU A 80 3.13 35.23 31.99
CA GLU A 80 2.38 33.98 32.15
C GLU A 80 1.16 33.89 31.22
N GLN A 81 0.43 34.99 31.02
CA GLN A 81 -0.67 35.05 30.06
C GLN A 81 -0.18 34.84 28.62
N GLU A 82 0.91 35.51 28.22
CA GLU A 82 1.52 35.36 26.89
C GLU A 82 2.06 33.93 26.68
N GLU A 83 2.64 33.30 27.71
CA GLU A 83 3.08 31.91 27.64
C GLU A 83 1.94 30.91 27.54
N ALA A 84 0.87 31.10 28.32
CA ALA A 84 -0.33 30.27 28.25
C ALA A 84 -1.02 30.37 26.87
N GLU A 85 -1.12 31.58 26.31
CA GLU A 85 -1.66 31.78 24.96
C GLU A 85 -0.77 31.11 23.89
N ARG A 86 0.55 31.25 24.01
CA ARG A 86 1.50 30.57 23.10
C ARG A 86 1.40 29.05 23.21
N LEU A 87 1.22 28.51 24.40
CA LEU A 87 1.08 27.08 24.60
C LEU A 87 -0.23 26.57 23.99
N LYS A 88 -1.33 27.28 24.21
CA LYS A 88 -2.63 26.95 23.63
C LYS A 88 -2.60 26.98 22.10
N ARG A 89 -2.04 28.06 21.52
CA ARG A 89 -1.89 28.17 20.06
C ARG A 89 -1.04 27.03 19.47
N LYS A 90 0.03 26.61 20.16
CA LYS A 90 0.84 25.47 19.72
C LYS A 90 0.10 24.13 19.83
N GLN A 91 -0.83 23.98 20.77
CA GLN A 91 -1.66 22.78 20.88
C GLN A 91 -2.70 22.75 19.75
N ASP A 92 -3.39 23.88 19.52
CA ASP A 92 -4.37 24.01 18.45
C ASP A 92 -3.73 23.77 17.07
N GLU A 93 -2.54 24.32 16.82
CA GLU A 93 -1.79 24.13 15.57
C GLU A 93 -1.40 22.65 15.36
N LYS A 94 -0.94 21.96 16.41
CA LYS A 94 -0.63 20.52 16.34
C LYS A 94 -1.86 19.66 16.12
N GLU A 95 -3.01 20.03 16.70
CA GLU A 95 -4.25 19.30 16.50
C GLU A 95 -4.79 19.49 15.07
N GLN A 96 -4.73 20.72 14.55
CA GLN A 96 -5.07 21.02 13.16
C GLN A 96 -4.16 20.27 12.17
N GLU A 97 -2.85 20.28 12.38
CA GLU A 97 -1.91 19.54 11.52
C GLU A 97 -2.19 18.03 11.53
N ARG A 98 -2.55 17.47 12.69
CA ARG A 98 -2.95 16.05 12.78
C ARG A 98 -4.23 15.76 12.01
N LEU A 99 -5.24 16.62 12.14
CA LEU A 99 -6.52 16.47 11.45
C LEU A 99 -6.35 16.59 9.93
N GLU A 100 -5.57 17.57 9.46
CA GLU A 100 -5.27 17.76 8.05
C GLU A 100 -4.51 16.56 7.46
N ARG A 101 -3.53 16.00 8.19
CA ARG A 101 -2.83 14.78 7.76
C ARG A 101 -3.78 13.58 7.66
N GLU A 102 -4.64 13.38 8.64
CA GLU A 102 -5.60 12.26 8.64
C GLU A 102 -6.62 12.38 7.49
N ASP A 103 -7.09 13.59 7.21
CA ASP A 103 -7.97 13.88 6.08
C ASP A 103 -7.27 13.69 4.73
N GLU A 104 -6.01 14.10 4.61
CA GLU A 104 -5.22 13.88 3.39
C GLU A 104 -4.98 12.38 3.15
N GLU A 105 -4.65 11.62 4.19
CA GLU A 105 -4.50 10.17 4.11
C GLU A 105 -5.81 9.47 3.74
N ARG A 106 -6.95 9.90 4.32
CA ARG A 106 -8.27 9.35 3.96
C ARG A 106 -8.61 9.62 2.50
N ARG A 107 -8.34 10.84 2.00
CA ARG A 107 -8.55 11.19 0.58
C ARG A 107 -7.63 10.41 -0.37
N LYS A 108 -6.40 10.10 0.06
CA LYS A 108 -5.49 9.26 -0.72
C LYS A 108 -5.99 7.82 -0.78
N LYS A 109 -6.39 7.23 0.36
CA LYS A 109 -6.95 5.88 0.42
C LYS A 109 -8.21 5.72 -0.43
N GLU A 110 -9.15 6.67 -0.36
CA GLU A 110 -10.36 6.62 -1.20
C GLU A 110 -10.03 6.70 -2.70
N ARG A 111 -9.01 7.48 -3.07
CA ARG A 111 -8.54 7.55 -4.46
C ARG A 111 -7.89 6.23 -4.89
N GLU A 112 -7.01 5.67 -4.05
CA GLU A 112 -6.34 4.39 -4.31
C GLU A 112 -7.36 3.24 -4.42
N GLU A 113 -8.40 3.22 -3.57
CA GLU A 113 -9.48 2.24 -3.64
C GLU A 113 -10.26 2.36 -4.96
N ARG A 114 -10.60 3.58 -5.38
CA ARG A 114 -11.28 3.82 -6.67
C ARG A 114 -10.41 3.40 -7.85
N GLU A 115 -9.13 3.75 -7.83
CA GLU A 115 -8.17 3.35 -8.87
C GLU A 115 -8.01 1.82 -8.91
N LEU A 116 -8.02 1.15 -7.76
CA LEU A 116 -7.95 -0.31 -7.68
C LEU A 116 -9.23 -0.97 -8.20
N GLU A 117 -10.41 -0.43 -7.89
CA GLU A 117 -11.68 -0.90 -8.45
C GLU A 117 -11.73 -0.73 -9.97
N GLU A 118 -11.29 0.43 -10.48
CA GLU A 118 -11.18 0.69 -11.92
C GLU A 118 -10.19 -0.27 -12.59
N PHE A 119 -9.04 -0.48 -11.96
CA PHE A 119 -8.04 -1.45 -12.43
C PHE A 119 -8.60 -2.88 -12.45
N ASN A 120 -9.28 -3.30 -11.38
CA ASN A 120 -9.89 -4.64 -11.31
C ASN A 120 -10.99 -4.82 -12.35
N LYS A 121 -11.81 -3.78 -12.59
CA LYS A 121 -12.83 -3.79 -13.64
C LYS A 121 -12.18 -3.92 -15.02
N TRP A 122 -11.16 -3.12 -15.32
CA TRP A 122 -10.43 -3.20 -16.59
C TRP A 122 -9.75 -4.55 -16.77
N LYS A 123 -9.12 -5.08 -15.72
CA LYS A 123 -8.52 -6.41 -15.70
C LYS A 123 -9.56 -7.50 -15.97
N SER A 124 -10.71 -7.43 -15.31
CA SER A 124 -11.80 -8.39 -15.51
C SER A 124 -12.37 -8.31 -16.92
N SER A 125 -12.55 -7.11 -17.49
CA SER A 125 -12.98 -6.97 -18.89
C SER A 125 -11.98 -7.58 -19.86
N ILE A 126 -10.68 -7.37 -19.65
CA ILE A 126 -9.62 -7.98 -20.49
C ILE A 126 -9.62 -9.50 -20.34
N GLU A 127 -9.75 -10.02 -19.11
CA GLU A 127 -9.77 -11.47 -18.87
C GLU A 127 -11.00 -12.15 -19.48
N VAL A 128 -12.17 -11.51 -19.39
CA VAL A 128 -13.40 -11.98 -20.03
C VAL A 128 -13.31 -11.91 -21.56
N GLU A 129 -12.72 -10.85 -22.12
CA GLU A 129 -12.46 -10.77 -23.57
C GLU A 129 -11.45 -11.84 -24.02
N ALA A 130 -10.40 -12.10 -23.25
CA ALA A 130 -9.42 -13.13 -23.55
C ALA A 130 -10.01 -14.55 -23.49
N GLU A 131 -10.81 -14.86 -22.46
CA GLU A 131 -11.48 -16.17 -22.35
C GLU A 131 -12.60 -16.33 -23.39
N GLY A 132 -13.35 -15.26 -23.68
CA GLY A 132 -14.38 -15.24 -24.71
C GLY A 132 -13.81 -15.38 -26.12
N SER A 133 -12.72 -14.68 -26.42
CA SER A 133 -12.00 -14.79 -27.69
C SER A 133 -11.39 -16.17 -27.86
N ALA A 134 -10.78 -16.75 -26.82
CA ALA A 134 -10.18 -18.08 -26.89
C ALA A 134 -11.22 -19.18 -27.14
N LYS A 135 -12.40 -19.10 -26.49
CA LYS A 135 -13.48 -20.07 -26.71
C LYS A 135 -14.10 -19.94 -28.11
N ALA A 136 -14.37 -18.72 -28.56
CA ALA A 136 -14.90 -18.47 -29.91
C ALA A 136 -13.91 -18.93 -30.99
N GLU A 137 -12.61 -18.63 -30.83
CA GLU A 137 -11.57 -19.08 -31.75
C GLU A 137 -11.45 -20.62 -31.77
N GLN A 138 -11.61 -21.28 -30.61
CA GLN A 138 -11.57 -22.73 -30.54
C GLN A 138 -12.79 -23.39 -31.21
N GLU A 139 -13.98 -22.80 -31.10
CA GLU A 139 -15.18 -23.27 -31.81
C GLU A 139 -15.07 -23.06 -33.32
N GLU A 140 -14.57 -21.91 -33.77
CA GLU A 140 -14.30 -21.67 -35.19
C GLU A 140 -13.27 -22.65 -35.75
N LYS A 141 -12.20 -22.95 -35.00
CA LYS A 141 -11.22 -23.98 -35.37
C LYS A 141 -11.87 -25.35 -35.53
N LYS A 142 -12.71 -25.77 -34.57
CA LYS A 142 -13.45 -27.05 -34.66
C LYS A 142 -14.39 -27.10 -35.87
N ALA A 143 -15.09 -26.01 -36.18
CA ALA A 143 -15.96 -25.94 -37.35
C ALA A 143 -15.17 -26.05 -38.66
N LYS A 144 -14.01 -25.39 -38.76
CA LYS A 144 -13.09 -25.49 -39.90
C LYS A 144 -12.56 -26.93 -40.07
N LEU A 145 -12.22 -27.62 -38.98
CA LEU A 145 -11.76 -29.02 -38.99
C LEU A 145 -12.85 -30.01 -39.43
N ALA A 146 -14.11 -29.78 -39.05
CA ALA A 146 -15.21 -30.61 -39.54
C ALA A 146 -15.37 -30.47 -41.06
N PHE A 147 -15.32 -29.24 -41.58
CA PHE A 147 -15.37 -28.97 -43.01
C PHE A 147 -14.17 -29.56 -43.77
N PHE A 148 -13.00 -29.59 -43.13
CA PHE A 148 -11.79 -30.24 -43.63
C PHE A 148 -12.00 -31.74 -43.87
N ALA A 149 -12.52 -32.46 -42.87
CA ALA A 149 -12.77 -33.89 -42.99
C ALA A 149 -13.82 -34.20 -44.07
N ASP A 150 -14.85 -33.36 -44.19
CA ASP A 150 -15.88 -33.50 -45.23
C ASP A 150 -15.34 -33.26 -46.65
N HIS A 151 -14.39 -32.33 -46.79
CA HIS A 151 -13.76 -32.05 -48.07
C HIS A 151 -12.90 -33.23 -48.54
N VAL A 152 -12.10 -33.81 -47.64
CA VAL A 152 -11.29 -35.02 -47.90
C VAL A 152 -12.17 -36.24 -48.23
N LYS A 153 -13.35 -36.38 -47.60
CA LYS A 153 -14.28 -37.46 -47.94
C LYS A 153 -14.89 -37.32 -49.34
N LYS A 154 -15.10 -36.08 -49.81
CA LYS A 154 -15.63 -35.80 -51.15
C LYS A 154 -14.57 -36.03 -52.23
N GLU A 155 -13.35 -35.58 -51.97
CA GLU A 155 -12.21 -35.75 -52.87
C GLU A 155 -11.32 -36.90 -52.39
N LYS A 156 -11.51 -38.10 -52.95
CA LYS A 156 -10.75 -39.30 -52.54
C LYS A 156 -9.23 -39.13 -52.62
N VAL A 157 -8.73 -38.22 -53.45
CA VAL A 157 -7.30 -37.92 -53.60
C VAL A 157 -7.11 -36.41 -53.48
N VAL A 158 -6.39 -35.95 -52.47
CA VAL A 158 -6.18 -34.53 -52.20
C VAL A 158 -4.69 -34.21 -52.08
N LEU A 159 -4.28 -33.07 -52.62
CA LEU A 159 -2.92 -32.53 -52.43
C LEU A 159 -2.87 -31.76 -51.10
N LEU A 160 -1.82 -32.00 -50.30
CA LEU A 160 -1.66 -31.31 -49.01
C LEU A 160 -1.50 -29.78 -49.19
N GLU A 161 -0.95 -29.34 -50.33
CA GLU A 161 -0.83 -27.93 -50.68
C GLU A 161 -2.19 -27.27 -50.92
N ASP A 162 -3.12 -27.95 -51.60
CA ASP A 162 -4.45 -27.43 -51.88
C ASP A 162 -5.29 -27.32 -50.59
N LEU A 163 -5.13 -28.29 -49.68
CA LEU A 163 -5.70 -28.21 -48.33
C LEU A 163 -5.12 -27.04 -47.54
N ALA A 164 -3.79 -26.87 -47.57
CA ALA A 164 -3.12 -25.75 -46.90
C ALA A 164 -3.65 -24.40 -47.41
N ILE A 165 -3.86 -24.24 -48.72
CA ILE A 165 -4.42 -23.02 -49.31
C ILE A 165 -5.88 -22.81 -48.88
N THR A 166 -6.71 -23.85 -48.96
CA THR A 166 -8.14 -23.77 -48.65
C THR A 166 -8.40 -23.39 -47.20
N PHE A 167 -7.59 -23.90 -46.27
CA PHE A 167 -7.72 -23.63 -44.84
C PHE A 167 -6.77 -22.54 -44.33
N SER A 168 -5.91 -22.01 -45.21
CA SER A 168 -4.85 -21.04 -44.87
C SER A 168 -3.96 -21.51 -43.71
N LEU A 169 -3.64 -22.80 -43.68
CA LEU A 169 -2.78 -23.45 -42.68
C LEU A 169 -1.43 -23.81 -43.29
N GLN A 170 -0.43 -24.06 -42.44
CA GLN A 170 0.82 -24.63 -42.95
C GLN A 170 0.64 -26.11 -43.29
N THR A 171 1.35 -26.61 -44.31
CA THR A 171 1.29 -28.03 -44.72
C THR A 171 1.62 -28.98 -43.56
N GLN A 172 2.50 -28.58 -42.63
CA GLN A 172 2.80 -29.37 -41.42
C GLN A 172 1.59 -29.49 -40.49
N GLU A 173 0.87 -28.38 -40.26
CA GLU A 173 -0.35 -28.38 -39.45
C GLU A 173 -1.45 -29.23 -40.09
N VAL A 174 -1.55 -29.22 -41.43
CA VAL A 174 -2.48 -30.09 -42.17
C VAL A 174 -2.16 -31.57 -41.96
N ILE A 175 -0.88 -31.95 -41.94
CA ILE A 175 -0.44 -33.33 -41.66
C ILE A 175 -0.81 -33.70 -40.21
N ASP A 176 -0.51 -32.85 -39.24
CA ASP A 176 -0.84 -33.09 -37.83
C ASP A 176 -2.34 -33.26 -37.62
N GLU A 177 -3.17 -32.43 -38.26
CA GLU A 177 -4.63 -32.54 -38.19
C GLU A 177 -5.16 -33.80 -38.90
N LEU A 178 -4.55 -34.23 -40.00
CA LEU A 178 -4.87 -35.51 -40.65
C LEU A 178 -4.55 -36.69 -39.75
N THR A 179 -3.37 -36.71 -39.13
CA THR A 179 -2.96 -37.76 -38.19
C THR A 179 -3.89 -37.82 -36.98
N LYS A 180 -4.27 -36.67 -36.41
CA LYS A 180 -5.28 -36.63 -35.33
C LYS A 180 -6.63 -37.18 -35.78
N ALA A 181 -7.08 -36.85 -36.99
CA ALA A 181 -8.35 -37.36 -37.52
C ALA A 181 -8.31 -38.86 -37.80
N GLU A 182 -7.13 -39.40 -38.09
CA GLU A 182 -6.85 -40.84 -38.22
C GLU A 182 -6.83 -41.53 -36.85
N ASP A 183 -6.19 -40.93 -35.84
CA ASP A 183 -6.19 -41.40 -34.44
C ASP A 183 -7.60 -41.44 -33.85
N GLU A 184 -8.44 -40.45 -34.17
CA GLU A 184 -9.85 -40.40 -33.80
C GLU A 184 -10.75 -41.34 -34.64
N GLY A 185 -10.21 -41.97 -35.69
CA GLY A 185 -10.92 -42.89 -36.57
C GLY A 185 -12.00 -42.22 -37.43
N ARG A 186 -11.96 -40.89 -37.61
CA ARG A 186 -12.90 -40.16 -38.48
C ARG A 186 -12.53 -40.25 -39.96
N LEU A 187 -11.23 -40.39 -40.22
CA LEU A 187 -10.64 -40.53 -41.55
C LEU A 187 -9.68 -41.72 -41.54
N THR A 188 -9.58 -42.40 -42.66
CA THR A 188 -8.63 -43.49 -42.88
C THR A 188 -7.99 -43.25 -44.23
N GLY A 189 -6.67 -43.21 -44.28
CA GLY A 189 -5.97 -42.87 -45.50
C GLY A 189 -4.47 -43.08 -45.41
N VAL A 190 -3.79 -42.89 -46.53
CA VAL A 190 -2.34 -43.03 -46.62
C VAL A 190 -1.75 -41.76 -47.21
N ILE A 191 -0.70 -41.24 -46.59
CA ILE A 191 0.10 -40.12 -47.09
C ILE A 191 1.22 -40.68 -47.98
N ASP A 192 1.27 -40.23 -49.22
CA ASP A 192 2.39 -40.48 -50.14
C ASP A 192 3.56 -39.53 -49.78
N GLU A 193 4.80 -40.00 -49.90
CA GLU A 193 6.04 -39.23 -49.75
C GLU A 193 6.09 -37.99 -50.68
N ARG A 194 5.23 -37.95 -51.70
CA ARG A 194 5.04 -36.83 -52.64
C ARG A 194 4.04 -35.77 -52.17
N GLY A 195 3.49 -35.87 -50.97
CA GLY A 195 2.55 -34.88 -50.43
C GLY A 195 1.11 -35.02 -50.93
N LYS A 196 0.70 -36.25 -51.28
CA LYS A 196 -0.69 -36.59 -51.63
C LYS A 196 -1.33 -37.39 -50.50
N TYR A 197 -2.55 -37.03 -50.13
CA TYR A 197 -3.36 -37.81 -49.21
C TYR A 197 -4.41 -38.59 -50.01
N ILE A 198 -4.48 -39.90 -49.77
CA ILE A 198 -5.49 -40.78 -50.38
C ILE A 198 -6.43 -41.24 -49.26
N TYR A 199 -7.68 -40.81 -49.35
CA TYR A 199 -8.74 -41.26 -48.45
C TYR A 199 -9.28 -42.61 -48.91
N ILE A 200 -9.33 -43.56 -47.98
CA ILE A 200 -9.87 -44.91 -48.19
C ILE A 200 -11.04 -45.06 -47.25
N SER A 201 -12.23 -45.30 -47.78
CA SER A 201 -13.41 -45.55 -46.93
C SER A 201 -13.28 -46.89 -46.18
N PRO A 202 -13.91 -47.05 -45.01
CA PRO A 202 -13.87 -48.31 -44.27
C PRO A 202 -14.42 -49.49 -45.10
N GLU A 203 -15.42 -49.25 -45.95
CA GLU A 203 -15.93 -50.26 -46.89
C GLU A 203 -14.86 -50.70 -47.91
N GLU A 204 -14.01 -49.78 -48.37
CA GLU A 204 -12.88 -50.10 -49.24
C GLU A 204 -11.76 -50.84 -48.49
N MET A 205 -11.51 -50.49 -47.22
CA MET A 205 -10.60 -51.25 -46.35
C MET A 205 -11.07 -52.69 -46.19
N ASP A 206 -12.35 -52.91 -45.89
CA ASP A 206 -12.89 -54.26 -45.72
C ASP A 206 -12.82 -55.08 -47.01
N SER A 207 -13.07 -54.44 -48.16
CA SER A 207 -12.95 -55.10 -49.47
C SER A 207 -11.52 -55.52 -49.78
N VAL A 208 -10.52 -54.66 -49.52
CA VAL A 208 -9.11 -55.03 -49.74
C VAL A 208 -8.63 -56.09 -48.76
N VAL A 209 -9.04 -56.03 -47.49
CA VAL A 209 -8.70 -57.05 -46.49
C VAL A 209 -9.35 -58.38 -46.84
N CYS A 210 -10.63 -58.38 -47.24
CA CYS A 210 -11.33 -59.57 -47.70
C CYS A 210 -10.64 -60.19 -48.92
N CYS A 211 -10.26 -59.37 -49.89
CA CYS A 211 -9.54 -59.82 -51.08
C CYS A 211 -8.16 -60.40 -50.75
N LEU A 212 -7.39 -59.77 -49.85
CA LEU A 212 -6.10 -60.26 -49.40
C LEU A 212 -6.23 -61.57 -48.60
N PHE A 213 -7.24 -61.69 -47.75
CA PHE A 213 -7.50 -62.91 -46.99
C PHE A 213 -7.90 -64.07 -47.91
N PHE A 214 -8.76 -63.78 -48.90
CA PHE A 214 -9.12 -64.73 -49.94
C PHE A 214 -7.89 -65.18 -50.74
N PHE A 215 -7.03 -64.25 -51.15
CA PHE A 215 -5.81 -64.56 -51.89
C PHE A 215 -4.80 -65.36 -51.06
N SER A 216 -4.70 -65.08 -49.75
CA SER A 216 -3.81 -65.82 -48.85
C SER A 216 -4.35 -67.21 -48.50
N SER A 217 -5.67 -67.41 -48.52
CA SER A 217 -6.29 -68.74 -48.38
C SER A 217 -6.28 -69.56 -49.68
N PHE A 218 -6.02 -68.91 -50.82
CA PHE A 218 -5.86 -69.53 -52.13
C PHE A 218 -4.37 -69.77 -52.45
N THR A 219 -3.62 -70.38 -51.52
CA THR A 219 -2.34 -70.99 -51.87
C THR A 219 -2.62 -72.39 -52.42
N PRO A 220 -2.51 -72.65 -53.74
CA PRO A 220 -2.57 -74.01 -54.24
C PRO A 220 -1.39 -74.78 -53.66
N SER A 221 -1.67 -75.80 -52.86
CA SER A 221 -0.68 -76.80 -52.47
C SER A 221 -0.10 -77.42 -53.74
N PRO A 222 1.23 -77.41 -53.96
CA PRO A 222 1.82 -78.11 -55.08
C PRO A 222 1.82 -79.62 -54.77
N GLU A 223 0.78 -80.34 -55.19
CA GLU A 223 0.83 -81.80 -55.25
C GLU A 223 1.39 -82.25 -56.61
N ILE A 224 2.59 -82.84 -56.53
CA ILE A 224 3.25 -83.70 -57.51
C ILE A 224 2.85 -85.14 -57.20
#